data_AF-A0A8H3FLB8-F1
#
_entry.id   AF-A0A8H3FLB8-F1
#
_cell.length_a   1.000
_cell.length_b   1.000
_cell.length_c   1.000
_cell.angle_alpha   90.00
_cell.angle_beta   90.00
_cell.angle_gamma   90.00
#
_symmetry.space_group_name_H-M   'P 1'
#
loop_
_entity.id
_entity.type
_entity.pdbx_description
1 polymer ?
#
loop_
_entity_poly.entity_id
_entity_poly.type
_entity_poly.pdbx_seq_one_letter_code
_entity_poly.pdbx_strand_id
1 'polypeptide(L)'
;MRLNFGGTAPAWPSVEVTQKVFDYNTSTMDQYFGYPPTDAIDDEWEALLEYASFKFSAEEMTRWGLIDEGILLTDKSGYFGTLNVFHELHCLVCSPYVLDSITDYRGKKRIYMYIHKEYYFDPMNLTAYEQKMNLRHIMHCMDGLRQGIQCRVDITPITYLWNPLAKLPEANWKSPHQCKNWDTFFTWANENTFDPFRPGLVMHPKFGKHQPMRNYYNGIDLYIGDPYAGDEDVGRKLGILLKEEKDEKDET
;
A
#
# COMPACT_ATOMS: atom_id res chain seq x y z
N MET A 1 0.92 -12.00 -27.26
CA MET A 1 2.21 -11.32 -27.07
C MET A 1 2.69 -11.66 -25.67
N ARG A 2 3.93 -12.12 -25.45
CA ARG A 2 4.42 -12.42 -24.09
C ARG A 2 4.74 -11.09 -23.40
N LEU A 3 4.06 -10.81 -22.29
CA LEU A 3 4.38 -9.69 -21.40
C LEU A 3 5.81 -9.90 -20.89
N ASN A 4 6.74 -9.01 -21.22
CA ASN A 4 8.11 -9.10 -20.74
C ASN A 4 8.42 -7.90 -19.85
N PHE A 5 8.26 -8.10 -18.54
CA PHE A 5 8.59 -7.10 -17.52
C PHE A 5 10.10 -7.08 -17.19
N GLY A 6 10.89 -8.01 -17.74
CA GLY A 6 12.32 -8.15 -17.44
C GLY A 6 13.10 -6.87 -17.78
N GLY A 7 13.60 -6.18 -16.74
CA GLY A 7 14.41 -4.98 -16.87
C GLY A 7 13.65 -3.69 -17.20
N THR A 8 12.32 -3.71 -17.16
CA THR A 8 11.47 -2.57 -17.61
C THR A 8 10.36 -2.21 -16.63
N ALA A 9 10.35 -2.84 -15.45
CA ALA A 9 9.45 -2.44 -14.38
C ALA A 9 9.77 -0.98 -13.95
N PRO A 10 8.77 -0.17 -13.59
CA PRO A 10 8.91 1.27 -13.34
C PRO A 10 10.07 1.66 -12.41
N ALA A 11 10.31 0.85 -11.36
CA ALA A 11 11.34 1.13 -10.37
C ALA A 11 12.70 0.46 -10.67
N TRP A 12 12.80 -0.39 -11.70
CA TRP A 12 13.95 -1.26 -11.91
C TRP A 12 15.32 -0.56 -11.90
N PRO A 13 15.49 0.63 -12.51
CA PRO A 13 16.77 1.36 -12.48
C PRO A 13 17.15 1.90 -11.10
N SER A 14 16.18 2.12 -10.22
CA SER A 14 16.36 2.79 -8.92
C SER A 14 16.58 1.81 -7.77
N VAL A 15 16.28 0.52 -7.95
CA VAL A 15 16.29 -0.43 -6.82
C VAL A 15 17.61 -1.20 -6.72
N GLU A 16 18.52 -0.64 -5.92
CA GLU A 16 19.76 -1.28 -5.48
C GLU A 16 19.50 -2.60 -4.76
N VAL A 17 20.47 -3.52 -4.84
CA VAL A 17 20.43 -4.79 -4.13
C VAL A 17 21.28 -4.68 -2.87
N THR A 18 20.72 -5.05 -1.72
CA THR A 18 21.39 -5.01 -0.41
C THR A 18 21.34 -6.36 0.28
N GLN A 19 22.18 -6.54 1.30
CA GLN A 19 22.11 -7.69 2.20
C GLN A 19 21.43 -7.25 3.49
N LYS A 20 20.39 -7.96 3.93
CA LYS A 20 19.68 -7.67 5.17
C LYS A 20 19.51 -8.93 5.99
N VAL A 21 19.87 -8.89 7.26
CA VAL A 21 19.47 -9.91 8.23
C VAL A 21 18.09 -9.52 8.74
N PHE A 22 17.13 -10.44 8.70
CA PHE A 22 15.81 -10.17 9.24
C PHE A 22 15.87 -10.17 10.76
N ASP A 23 15.36 -9.11 11.37
CA ASP A 23 15.23 -9.03 12.81
C ASP A 23 13.93 -9.71 13.23
N TYR A 24 14.06 -10.91 13.79
CA TYR A 24 12.95 -11.65 14.38
C TYR A 24 12.90 -11.47 15.92
N ASN A 25 13.77 -10.63 16.50
CA ASN A 25 13.65 -10.29 17.91
C ASN A 25 12.51 -9.29 18.12
N THR A 26 11.91 -9.34 19.30
CA THR A 26 10.75 -8.53 19.70
C THR A 26 10.97 -7.01 19.62
N SER A 27 12.21 -6.52 19.49
CA SER A 27 12.55 -5.09 19.49
C SER A 27 11.92 -4.30 18.33
N THR A 28 11.69 -4.94 17.18
CA THR A 28 11.01 -4.32 16.02
C THR A 28 9.59 -4.80 15.83
N MET A 29 9.17 -5.82 16.58
CA MET A 29 7.79 -6.33 16.55
C MET A 29 6.83 -5.19 16.89
N ASP A 30 7.09 -4.47 17.99
CA ASP A 30 6.22 -3.40 18.49
C ASP A 30 6.07 -2.19 17.54
N GLN A 31 6.88 -2.06 16.48
CA GLN A 31 6.74 -0.97 15.51
C GLN A 31 5.55 -1.21 14.56
N TYR A 32 5.46 -2.39 13.96
CA TYR A 32 4.43 -2.70 12.96
C TYR A 32 3.41 -3.75 13.45
N PHE A 33 3.69 -4.47 14.53
CA PHE A 33 2.83 -5.55 15.04
C PHE A 33 2.80 -5.56 16.57
N GLY A 34 1.65 -5.33 17.18
CA GLY A 34 1.51 -5.24 18.63
C GLY A 34 0.30 -6.00 19.18
N TYR A 35 0.36 -6.37 20.45
CA TYR A 35 -0.79 -6.91 21.18
C TYR A 35 -0.93 -6.19 22.54
N PRO A 36 -1.95 -5.32 22.74
CA PRO A 36 -3.01 -4.96 21.78
C PRO A 36 -2.52 -4.04 20.63
N PRO A 37 -3.30 -3.89 19.55
CA PRO A 37 -3.06 -2.84 18.56
C PRO A 37 -3.13 -1.45 19.18
N THR A 38 -2.47 -0.48 18.55
CA THR A 38 -2.43 0.93 18.97
C THR A 38 -2.49 1.85 17.76
N ASP A 39 -2.94 3.08 17.96
CA ASP A 39 -2.98 4.09 16.89
C ASP A 39 -1.58 4.36 16.30
N ALA A 40 -0.53 4.29 17.13
CA ALA A 40 0.85 4.45 16.65
C ALA A 40 1.28 3.34 15.67
N ILE A 41 0.80 2.10 15.86
CA ILE A 41 1.05 1.02 14.90
C ILE A 41 0.29 1.29 13.60
N ASP A 42 -0.95 1.78 13.70
CA ASP A 42 -1.76 2.13 12.54
C ASP A 42 -1.12 3.29 11.74
N ASP A 43 -0.50 4.26 12.41
CA ASP A 43 0.26 5.36 11.80
C ASP A 43 1.52 4.87 11.04
N GLU A 44 2.26 3.91 11.60
CA GLU A 44 3.42 3.31 10.93
C GLU A 44 3.01 2.58 9.63
N TRP A 45 1.87 1.88 9.64
CA TRP A 45 1.32 1.25 8.44
C TRP A 45 0.79 2.24 7.42
N GLU A 46 0.26 3.37 7.86
CA GLU A 46 -0.15 4.46 6.98
C GLU A 46 1.06 5.03 6.23
N ALA A 47 2.10 5.39 6.98
CA ALA A 47 3.35 5.91 6.39
C ALA A 47 3.92 4.92 5.37
N LEU A 48 3.87 3.61 5.64
CA LEU A 48 4.40 2.60 4.72
C LEU A 48 3.61 2.48 3.40
N LEU A 49 2.33 2.86 3.39
CA LEU A 49 1.44 2.75 2.24
C LEU A 49 1.17 4.09 1.53
N GLU A 50 1.70 5.20 2.05
CA GLU A 50 1.43 6.57 1.59
C GLU A 50 1.67 6.74 0.07
N TYR A 51 2.74 6.15 -0.45
CA TYR A 51 3.19 6.32 -1.83
C TYR A 51 2.80 5.16 -2.75
N ALA A 52 1.59 4.61 -2.56
CA ALA A 52 1.12 3.42 -3.28
C ALA A 52 0.45 3.69 -4.64
N SER A 53 0.25 4.96 -5.04
CA SER A 53 -0.53 5.32 -6.23
C SER A 53 0.35 5.87 -7.34
N PHE A 54 0.38 5.20 -8.49
CA PHE A 54 1.30 5.52 -9.60
C PHE A 54 0.57 5.83 -10.90
N LYS A 55 1.19 6.71 -11.69
CA LYS A 55 0.77 7.03 -13.05
C LYS A 55 1.75 6.44 -14.05
N PHE A 56 1.26 5.58 -14.94
CA PHE A 56 2.04 4.96 -16.01
C PHE A 56 1.77 5.62 -17.35
N SER A 57 2.79 5.79 -18.17
CA SER A 57 2.65 6.35 -19.51
C SER A 57 1.98 5.37 -20.48
N ALA A 58 1.42 5.88 -21.58
CA ALA A 58 0.88 5.04 -22.64
C ALA A 58 1.95 4.17 -23.31
N GLU A 59 3.20 4.65 -23.37
CA GLU A 59 4.34 3.89 -23.90
C GLU A 59 4.63 2.68 -23.03
N GLU A 60 4.73 2.88 -21.72
CA GLU A 60 4.94 1.80 -20.75
C GLU A 60 3.81 0.76 -20.79
N MET A 61 2.56 1.23 -20.75
CA MET A 61 1.39 0.35 -20.79
C MET A 61 1.31 -0.43 -22.11
N THR A 62 1.65 0.18 -23.24
CA THR A 62 1.73 -0.50 -24.54
C THR A 62 2.85 -1.54 -24.55
N ARG A 63 4.03 -1.18 -24.04
CA ARG A 63 5.19 -2.07 -23.95
C ARG A 63 4.89 -3.30 -23.10
N TRP A 64 4.16 -3.13 -22.00
CA TRP A 64 3.73 -4.22 -21.15
C TRP A 64 2.50 -4.95 -21.68
N GLY A 65 1.85 -4.50 -22.75
CA GLY A 65 0.62 -5.11 -23.27
C GLY A 65 -0.59 -4.92 -22.35
N LEU A 66 -0.59 -3.89 -21.52
CA LEU A 66 -1.63 -3.57 -20.54
C LEU A 66 -2.50 -2.36 -20.95
N ILE A 67 -2.27 -1.79 -22.14
CA ILE A 67 -2.93 -0.56 -22.58
C ILE A 67 -4.46 -0.65 -22.57
N ASP A 68 -5.02 -1.83 -22.85
CA ASP A 68 -6.47 -2.08 -22.87
C ASP A 68 -7.03 -2.51 -21.49
N GLU A 69 -6.16 -2.79 -20.53
CA GLU A 69 -6.52 -3.24 -19.17
C GLU A 69 -6.39 -2.11 -18.12
N GLY A 70 -5.72 -1.02 -18.47
CA GLY A 70 -5.46 0.11 -17.59
C GLY A 70 -6.61 1.12 -17.50
N ILE A 71 -6.71 1.79 -16.34
CA ILE A 71 -7.61 2.93 -16.17
C ILE A 71 -6.90 4.19 -16.68
N LEU A 72 -7.30 4.71 -17.84
CA LEU A 72 -6.83 6.00 -18.32
C LEU A 72 -7.41 7.14 -17.47
N LEU A 73 -6.55 8.03 -16.98
CA LEU A 73 -6.96 9.22 -16.25
C LEU A 73 -7.75 10.17 -17.16
N THR A 74 -8.69 10.93 -16.58
CA THR A 74 -9.60 11.79 -17.35
C THR A 74 -8.88 12.92 -18.09
N ASP A 75 -7.77 13.41 -17.53
CA ASP A 75 -6.88 14.41 -18.14
C ASP A 75 -5.94 13.83 -19.20
N LYS A 76 -6.00 12.51 -19.43
CA LYS A 76 -5.17 11.75 -20.36
C LYS A 76 -3.67 11.81 -20.05
N SER A 77 -3.29 12.19 -18.83
CA SER A 77 -1.88 12.31 -18.43
C SER A 77 -1.20 10.96 -18.18
N GLY A 78 -1.96 9.87 -18.11
CA GLY A 78 -1.44 8.51 -17.96
C GLY A 78 -2.50 7.53 -17.47
N TYR A 79 -2.04 6.37 -17.04
CA TYR A 79 -2.85 5.26 -16.55
C TYR A 79 -2.63 5.08 -15.05
N PHE A 80 -3.73 4.96 -14.30
CA PHE A 80 -3.67 4.71 -12.87
C PHE A 80 -3.30 3.25 -12.58
N GLY A 81 -2.40 3.04 -11.64
CA GLY A 81 -2.17 1.73 -11.05
C GLY A 81 -1.36 1.78 -9.75
N THR A 82 -0.99 0.60 -9.26
CA THR A 82 -0.16 0.42 -8.07
C THR A 82 0.92 -0.62 -8.35
N LEU A 83 1.99 -0.63 -7.54
CA LEU A 83 2.99 -1.69 -7.59
C LEU A 83 2.61 -2.84 -6.65
N ASN A 84 2.91 -4.07 -7.06
CA ASN A 84 2.50 -5.27 -6.32
C ASN A 84 3.01 -5.30 -4.86
N VAL A 85 4.15 -4.68 -4.56
CA VAL A 85 4.66 -4.60 -3.18
C VAL A 85 3.71 -3.86 -2.24
N PHE A 86 3.09 -2.77 -2.69
CA PHE A 86 2.08 -2.06 -1.89
C PHE A 86 0.80 -2.87 -1.75
N HIS A 87 0.41 -3.63 -2.77
CA HIS A 87 -0.72 -4.55 -2.67
C HIS A 87 -0.45 -5.70 -1.69
N GLU A 88 0.75 -6.27 -1.68
CA GLU A 88 1.18 -7.28 -0.70
C GLU A 88 1.21 -6.71 0.73
N LEU A 89 1.77 -5.51 0.94
CA LEU A 89 1.75 -4.85 2.25
C LEU A 89 0.32 -4.57 2.71
N HIS A 90 -0.50 -4.03 1.81
CA HIS A 90 -1.92 -3.81 2.03
C HIS A 90 -2.65 -5.09 2.45
N CYS A 91 -2.26 -6.27 1.95
CA CYS A 91 -2.85 -7.56 2.34
C CYS A 91 -2.58 -7.93 3.80
N LEU A 92 -1.42 -7.52 4.34
CA LEU A 92 -1.05 -7.74 5.74
C LEU A 92 -1.84 -6.82 6.66
N VAL A 93 -1.80 -5.52 6.37
CA VAL A 93 -2.42 -4.43 7.14
C VAL A 93 -2.84 -3.30 6.19
N CYS A 94 -3.86 -2.54 6.54
CA CYS A 94 -4.25 -1.33 5.83
C CYS A 94 -4.37 -0.18 6.84
N SER A 95 -4.14 1.07 6.43
CA SER A 95 -4.44 2.22 7.30
C SER A 95 -5.94 2.21 7.65
N PRO A 96 -6.30 2.33 8.94
CA PRO A 96 -7.70 2.48 9.34
C PRO A 96 -8.27 3.84 8.89
N TYR A 97 -7.43 4.87 8.74
CA TYR A 97 -7.84 6.24 8.40
C TYR A 97 -8.18 6.41 6.91
N VAL A 98 -7.49 5.65 6.04
CA VAL A 98 -7.82 5.53 4.59
C VAL A 98 -9.09 4.69 4.34
N LEU A 99 -9.75 4.24 5.41
CA LEU A 99 -10.92 3.37 5.34
C LEU A 99 -12.03 3.77 6.31
N ASP A 100 -11.93 4.94 6.94
CA ASP A 100 -12.91 5.42 7.93
C ASP A 100 -14.19 5.98 7.29
N SER A 101 -14.68 5.26 6.27
CA SER A 101 -16.09 5.27 5.95
C SER A 101 -16.74 4.30 6.91
N ILE A 102 -17.42 4.87 7.89
CA ILE A 102 -18.26 4.22 8.92
C ILE A 102 -19.31 3.24 8.33
N THR A 103 -19.35 3.03 7.01
CA THR A 103 -20.23 2.08 6.31
C THR A 103 -19.52 1.10 5.37
N ASP A 104 -18.19 1.15 5.18
CA ASP A 104 -17.50 0.24 4.25
C ASP A 104 -16.57 -0.76 4.93
N TYR A 105 -17.16 -1.88 5.35
CA TYR A 105 -16.50 -3.11 5.78
C TYR A 105 -15.49 -3.68 4.75
N ARG A 106 -15.44 -3.18 3.50
CA ARG A 106 -14.44 -3.60 2.49
C ARG A 106 -13.01 -3.20 2.85
N GLY A 107 -12.84 -2.16 3.67
CA GLY A 107 -11.53 -1.69 4.09
C GLY A 107 -10.79 -2.65 5.02
N LYS A 108 -11.46 -3.14 6.07
CA LYS A 108 -10.81 -3.79 7.21
C LYS A 108 -10.42 -5.25 6.99
N LYS A 109 -10.45 -5.75 5.75
CA LYS A 109 -10.36 -7.19 5.41
C LYS A 109 -8.95 -7.79 5.46
N ARG A 110 -8.04 -7.22 6.26
CA ARG A 110 -6.62 -7.59 6.28
C ARG A 110 -6.33 -8.61 7.36
N ILE A 111 -5.20 -9.30 7.19
CA ILE A 111 -4.82 -10.43 8.05
C ILE A 111 -4.69 -9.96 9.51
N TYR A 112 -3.96 -8.89 9.76
CA TYR A 112 -3.76 -8.36 11.11
C TYR A 112 -5.06 -7.88 11.75
N MET A 113 -5.86 -7.08 11.03
CA MET A 113 -7.14 -6.59 11.54
C MET A 113 -8.12 -7.73 11.89
N TYR A 114 -8.06 -8.84 11.16
CA TYR A 114 -8.84 -10.04 11.46
C TYR A 114 -8.35 -10.81 12.68
N ILE A 115 -7.03 -10.83 12.92
CA ILE A 115 -6.45 -11.39 14.15
C ILE A 115 -6.91 -10.57 15.36
N HIS A 116 -6.97 -9.25 15.22
CA HIS A 116 -7.39 -8.31 16.28
C HIS A 116 -8.83 -7.84 16.10
N LYS A 117 -9.73 -8.78 15.77
CA LYS A 117 -11.11 -8.44 15.43
C LYS A 117 -11.88 -7.78 16.57
N GLU A 118 -11.49 -8.07 17.80
CA GLU A 118 -12.07 -7.48 18.99
C GLU A 118 -11.83 -5.96 19.03
N TYR A 119 -10.68 -5.52 18.52
CA TYR A 119 -10.33 -4.11 18.42
C TYR A 119 -10.97 -3.45 17.19
N TYR A 120 -10.82 -4.06 16.01
CA TYR A 120 -11.20 -3.42 14.76
C TYR A 120 -12.66 -3.63 14.34
N PHE A 121 -13.34 -4.66 14.84
CA PHE A 121 -14.67 -5.08 14.37
C PHE A 121 -15.74 -5.28 15.47
N ASP A 122 -15.38 -5.55 16.72
CA ASP A 122 -16.36 -5.75 17.79
C ASP A 122 -17.26 -4.52 18.02
N PRO A 123 -16.75 -3.28 17.96
CA PRO A 123 -17.61 -2.09 17.97
C PRO A 123 -18.58 -2.00 16.78
N MET A 124 -18.40 -2.81 15.73
CA MET A 124 -19.10 -2.69 14.45
C MET A 124 -20.23 -3.70 14.24
N ASN A 125 -20.36 -4.71 15.11
CA ASN A 125 -21.45 -5.71 15.07
C ASN A 125 -21.70 -6.31 13.66
N LEU A 126 -20.66 -6.88 13.05
CA LEU A 126 -20.71 -7.41 11.68
C LEU A 126 -21.74 -8.54 11.47
N THR A 127 -22.48 -8.48 10.36
CA THR A 127 -23.36 -9.55 9.91
C THR A 127 -22.60 -10.80 9.47
N ALA A 128 -23.28 -11.96 9.46
CA ALA A 128 -22.69 -13.22 8.97
C ALA A 128 -22.20 -13.13 7.52
N TYR A 129 -22.88 -12.35 6.68
CA TYR A 129 -22.46 -12.12 5.29
C TYR A 129 -21.15 -11.33 5.22
N GLU A 130 -21.03 -10.25 6.00
CA GLU A 130 -19.82 -9.42 6.04
C GLU A 130 -18.62 -10.22 6.57
N GLN A 131 -18.81 -10.99 7.65
CA GLN A 131 -17.78 -11.88 8.18
C GLN A 131 -17.29 -12.87 7.10
N LYS A 132 -18.22 -13.47 6.34
CA LYS A 132 -17.88 -14.36 5.22
C LYS A 132 -17.11 -13.65 4.11
N MET A 133 -17.48 -12.41 3.77
CA MET A 133 -16.78 -11.63 2.75
C MET A 133 -15.39 -11.18 3.20
N ASN A 134 -15.20 -10.90 4.50
CA ASN A 134 -13.90 -10.61 5.09
C ASN A 134 -12.99 -11.84 4.99
N LEU A 135 -13.49 -13.01 5.40
CA LEU A 135 -12.73 -14.26 5.30
C LEU A 135 -12.34 -14.59 3.85
N ARG A 136 -13.26 -14.41 2.89
CA ARG A 136 -12.96 -14.64 1.46
C ARG A 136 -11.83 -13.74 0.96
N HIS A 137 -11.84 -12.47 1.36
CA HIS A 137 -10.81 -11.51 0.98
C HIS A 137 -9.45 -11.87 1.60
N ILE A 138 -9.43 -12.24 2.88
CA ILE A 138 -8.22 -12.71 3.57
C ILE A 138 -7.62 -13.91 2.85
N MET A 139 -8.44 -14.90 2.46
CA MET A 139 -7.96 -16.08 1.73
C MET A 139 -7.35 -15.71 0.37
N HIS A 140 -7.94 -14.76 -0.36
CA HIS A 140 -7.37 -14.25 -1.61
C HIS A 140 -6.04 -13.50 -1.38
N CYS A 141 -5.98 -12.65 -0.35
CA CYS A 141 -4.78 -11.93 0.06
C CYS A 141 -3.65 -12.89 0.46
N MET A 142 -3.95 -13.92 1.24
CA MET A 142 -2.99 -14.96 1.62
C MET A 142 -2.45 -15.71 0.41
N ASP A 143 -3.29 -16.03 -0.58
CA ASP A 143 -2.84 -16.65 -1.81
C ASP A 143 -1.95 -15.71 -2.65
N GLY A 144 -2.29 -14.41 -2.71
CA GLY A 144 -1.44 -13.38 -3.34
C GLY A 144 -0.06 -13.30 -2.70
N LEU A 145 0.01 -13.23 -1.37
CA LEU A 145 1.26 -13.23 -0.61
C LEU A 145 2.08 -14.51 -0.85
N ARG A 146 1.43 -15.67 -0.83
CA ARG A 146 2.06 -16.96 -1.14
C ARG A 146 2.67 -16.97 -2.54
N GLN A 147 1.93 -16.48 -3.55
CA GLN A 147 2.44 -16.35 -4.92
C GLN A 147 3.62 -15.38 -5.00
N GLY A 148 3.56 -14.26 -4.28
CA GLY A 148 4.65 -13.29 -4.18
C GLY A 148 5.92 -13.85 -3.58
N ILE A 149 5.80 -14.68 -2.53
CA ILE A 149 6.93 -15.40 -1.92
C ILE A 149 7.53 -16.39 -2.92
N GLN A 150 6.68 -17.18 -3.60
CA GLN A 150 7.14 -18.13 -4.62
C GLN A 150 7.70 -17.47 -5.88
N CYS A 151 7.33 -16.23 -6.17
CA CYS A 151 7.89 -15.47 -7.29
C CYS A 151 9.31 -14.99 -6.97
N ARG A 152 9.55 -14.55 -5.73
CA ARG A 152 10.85 -14.03 -5.30
C ARG A 152 11.87 -15.10 -4.92
N VAL A 153 11.41 -16.29 -4.51
CA VAL A 153 12.20 -17.46 -4.07
C VAL A 153 13.50 -17.08 -3.36
N ASP A 154 13.39 -16.84 -2.05
CA ASP A 154 14.58 -16.65 -1.23
C ASP A 154 15.26 -18.02 -0.98
N ILE A 155 16.47 -18.17 -1.53
CA ILE A 155 17.29 -19.40 -1.43
C ILE A 155 18.34 -19.31 -0.32
N THR A 156 18.31 -18.28 0.53
CA THR A 156 19.22 -18.17 1.68
C THR A 156 18.98 -19.33 2.65
N PRO A 157 20.00 -20.13 2.99
CA PRO A 157 19.83 -21.26 3.89
C PRO A 157 19.58 -20.80 5.33
N ILE A 158 18.56 -21.37 5.97
CA ILE A 158 18.37 -21.29 7.41
C ILE A 158 19.08 -22.51 8.03
N THR A 159 20.06 -22.23 8.88
CA THR A 159 20.81 -23.27 9.61
C THR A 159 20.18 -23.51 10.98
N TYR A 160 20.68 -24.48 11.75
CA TYR A 160 20.18 -24.80 13.09
C TYR A 160 21.32 -24.80 14.10
N LEU A 161 21.03 -24.36 15.33
CA LEU A 161 21.98 -24.25 16.43
C LEU A 161 21.47 -25.03 17.65
N TRP A 162 22.40 -25.60 18.42
CA TRP A 162 22.07 -26.23 19.69
C TRP A 162 21.92 -25.19 20.80
N ASN A 163 20.73 -25.10 21.40
CA ASN A 163 20.51 -24.31 22.61
C ASN A 163 20.78 -25.21 23.85
N PRO A 164 21.68 -24.83 24.77
CA PRO A 164 21.98 -25.62 25.97
C PRO A 164 20.77 -25.77 26.93
N LEU A 165 19.73 -24.96 26.77
CA LEU A 165 18.51 -24.98 27.57
C LEU A 165 17.34 -25.70 26.89
N ALA A 166 17.49 -26.13 25.63
CA ALA A 166 16.44 -26.80 24.88
C ALA A 166 16.87 -28.20 24.42
N LYS A 167 15.89 -29.11 24.33
CA LYS A 167 16.13 -30.48 23.81
C LYS A 167 16.11 -30.55 22.28
N LEU A 168 15.61 -29.51 21.62
CA LEU A 168 15.51 -29.41 20.16
C LEU A 168 16.45 -28.31 19.67
N PRO A 169 17.07 -28.46 18.49
CA PRO A 169 17.85 -27.38 17.90
C PRO A 169 16.91 -26.24 17.46
N GLU A 170 17.42 -25.02 17.53
CA GLU A 170 16.70 -23.81 17.15
C GLU A 170 17.20 -23.30 15.80
N ALA A 171 16.30 -22.71 15.00
CA ALA A 171 16.68 -22.12 13.72
C ALA A 171 17.58 -20.90 13.93
N ASN A 172 18.62 -20.79 13.12
CA ASN A 172 19.50 -19.65 13.05
C ASN A 172 18.97 -18.63 12.06
N TRP A 173 18.30 -17.60 12.58
CA TRP A 173 17.69 -16.54 11.79
C TRP A 173 18.67 -15.44 11.34
N LYS A 174 19.96 -15.58 11.62
CA LYS A 174 20.97 -14.54 11.34
C LYS A 174 21.57 -14.62 9.93
N SER A 175 21.09 -15.52 9.08
CA SER A 175 21.54 -15.60 7.70
C SER A 175 21.18 -14.30 6.94
N PRO A 176 22.12 -13.68 6.21
CA PRO A 176 21.81 -12.49 5.42
C PRO A 176 21.01 -12.87 4.18
N HIS A 177 19.95 -12.11 3.91
CA HIS A 177 19.07 -12.24 2.76
C HIS A 177 19.44 -11.21 1.70
N GLN A 178 19.32 -11.58 0.42
CA GLN A 178 19.45 -10.63 -0.67
C GLN A 178 18.13 -9.89 -0.85
N CYS A 179 18.13 -8.59 -0.58
CA CYS A 179 16.95 -7.76 -0.63
C CYS A 179 17.12 -6.63 -1.65
N LYS A 180 16.00 -6.03 -2.01
CA LYS A 180 15.97 -4.72 -2.64
C LYS A 180 16.09 -3.65 -1.55
N ASN A 181 16.87 -2.60 -1.82
CA ASN A 181 17.01 -1.47 -0.90
C ASN A 181 15.65 -0.77 -0.77
N TRP A 182 15.05 -0.87 0.42
CA TRP A 182 13.74 -0.30 0.70
C TRP A 182 13.77 1.23 0.64
N ASP A 183 14.78 1.86 1.24
CA ASP A 183 14.84 3.32 1.37
C ASP A 183 14.99 3.99 -0.01
N THR A 184 15.84 3.42 -0.88
CA THR A 184 15.98 3.91 -2.25
C THR A 184 14.70 3.70 -3.06
N PHE A 185 14.04 2.56 -2.92
CA PHE A 185 12.76 2.29 -3.56
C PHE A 185 11.66 3.24 -3.07
N PHE A 186 11.59 3.47 -1.76
CA PHE A 186 10.54 4.27 -1.14
C PHE A 186 10.72 5.77 -1.43
N THR A 187 11.97 6.22 -1.55
CA THR A 187 12.28 7.57 -2.05
C THR A 187 11.80 7.74 -3.49
N TRP A 188 12.11 6.77 -4.37
CA TRP A 188 11.59 6.79 -5.74
C TRP A 188 10.05 6.74 -5.77
N ALA A 189 9.43 5.96 -4.89
CA ALA A 189 7.97 5.87 -4.82
C ALA A 189 7.35 7.22 -4.46
N ASN A 190 7.91 7.93 -3.48
CA ASN A 190 7.50 9.29 -3.12
C ASN A 190 7.59 10.26 -4.31
N GLU A 191 8.70 10.24 -5.04
CA GLU A 191 8.91 11.13 -6.21
C GLU A 191 7.97 10.85 -7.39
N ASN A 192 7.39 9.64 -7.46
CA ASN A 192 6.59 9.17 -8.60
C ASN A 192 5.13 8.87 -8.25
N THR A 193 4.75 9.05 -6.98
CA THR A 193 3.36 8.93 -6.55
C THR A 193 2.54 10.13 -7.04
N PHE A 194 1.23 9.97 -7.08
CA PHE A 194 0.31 11.08 -7.29
C PHE A 194 -0.93 10.88 -6.42
N ASP A 195 -1.68 11.96 -6.19
CA ASP A 195 -2.95 11.89 -5.47
C ASP A 195 -4.07 11.33 -6.37
N PRO A 196 -4.53 10.09 -6.16
CA PRO A 196 -5.64 9.52 -6.93
C PRO A 196 -7.01 10.09 -6.51
N PHE A 197 -7.08 10.77 -5.36
CA PHE A 197 -8.27 11.44 -4.85
C PHE A 197 -8.41 12.86 -5.40
N ARG A 198 -7.46 13.33 -6.22
CA ARG A 198 -7.59 14.58 -6.95
C ARG A 198 -8.92 14.60 -7.71
N PRO A 199 -9.72 15.69 -7.58
CA PRO A 199 -11.04 15.78 -8.17
C PRO A 199 -11.13 15.44 -9.64
N GLY A 200 -12.08 14.56 -9.95
CA GLY A 200 -12.41 14.21 -11.32
C GLY A 200 -11.29 13.51 -12.08
N LEU A 201 -10.13 13.20 -11.47
CA LEU A 201 -8.98 12.60 -12.16
C LEU A 201 -9.22 11.12 -12.49
N VAL A 202 -9.81 10.37 -11.56
CA VAL A 202 -10.18 8.97 -11.72
C VAL A 202 -11.71 8.86 -11.65
N MET A 203 -12.37 8.77 -12.82
CA MET A 203 -13.83 8.66 -12.91
C MET A 203 -14.26 7.49 -13.79
N HIS A 204 -15.32 6.79 -13.38
CA HIS A 204 -15.86 5.70 -14.18
C HIS A 204 -16.59 6.27 -15.42
N PRO A 205 -16.30 5.83 -16.65
CA PRO A 205 -16.85 6.43 -17.88
C PRO A 205 -18.38 6.29 -18.01
N LYS A 206 -18.94 5.17 -17.55
CA LYS A 206 -20.40 4.91 -17.56
C LYS A 206 -21.15 5.43 -16.33
N PHE A 207 -20.66 5.13 -15.13
CA PHE A 207 -21.37 5.42 -13.87
C PHE A 207 -20.98 6.77 -13.27
N GLY A 208 -19.93 7.43 -13.78
CA GLY A 208 -19.46 8.70 -13.27
C GLY A 208 -18.99 8.58 -11.82
N LYS A 209 -19.66 9.30 -10.94
CA LYS A 209 -19.37 9.43 -9.50
C LYS A 209 -19.47 8.06 -8.79
N HIS A 210 -18.47 7.71 -7.99
CA HIS A 210 -18.59 6.58 -7.06
C HIS A 210 -19.31 7.03 -5.77
N GLN A 211 -20.18 6.19 -5.22
CA GLN A 211 -20.68 6.34 -3.83
C GLN A 211 -19.56 5.94 -2.85
N PRO A 212 -19.48 6.53 -1.65
CA PRO A 212 -18.21 6.76 -0.93
C PRO A 212 -17.38 5.50 -0.62
N MET A 213 -16.07 5.57 -0.91
CA MET A 213 -15.05 5.23 0.08
C MET A 213 -14.70 6.56 0.75
N ARG A 214 -15.14 6.77 1.99
CA ARG A 214 -14.86 7.98 2.78
C ARG A 214 -13.47 7.82 3.41
N ASN A 215 -12.52 8.68 3.06
CA ASN A 215 -11.36 8.94 3.92
C ASN A 215 -11.73 10.09 4.83
N TYR A 216 -11.68 9.88 6.15
CA TYR A 216 -11.92 10.94 7.12
C TYR A 216 -10.56 11.50 7.56
N TYR A 217 -10.02 12.45 6.79
CA TYR A 217 -8.79 13.15 7.15
C TYR A 217 -9.15 14.59 7.54
N ASN A 218 -8.87 15.00 8.77
CA ASN A 218 -9.14 16.34 9.30
C ASN A 218 -10.58 16.87 9.10
N GLY A 219 -11.59 15.99 9.13
CA GLY A 219 -13.00 16.38 9.03
C GLY A 219 -13.53 16.64 7.62
N ILE A 220 -12.82 16.17 6.58
CA ILE A 220 -13.17 16.35 5.17
C ILE A 220 -13.23 14.99 4.49
N ASP A 221 -14.31 14.75 3.74
CA ASP A 221 -14.52 13.53 2.98
C ASP A 221 -13.76 13.61 1.64
N LEU A 222 -12.77 12.74 1.41
CA LEU A 222 -12.06 12.62 0.12
C LEU A 222 -12.63 11.46 -0.70
N TYR A 223 -12.76 11.65 -2.02
CA TYR A 223 -13.28 10.64 -2.92
C TYR A 223 -12.47 10.56 -4.21
N ILE A 224 -12.19 9.34 -4.66
CA ILE A 224 -11.70 9.08 -6.02
C ILE A 224 -12.80 9.51 -7.00
N GLY A 225 -12.56 10.61 -7.72
CA GLY A 225 -13.48 11.16 -8.72
C GLY A 225 -14.50 12.19 -8.23
N ASP A 226 -14.37 12.78 -7.03
CA ASP A 226 -15.28 13.85 -6.58
C ASP A 226 -14.80 15.26 -7.01
N PRO A 227 -15.62 16.08 -7.70
CA PRO A 227 -15.28 17.45 -8.08
C PRO A 227 -14.91 18.45 -6.95
N TYR A 228 -15.02 18.10 -5.65
CA TYR A 228 -14.90 19.06 -4.54
C TYR A 228 -13.64 18.99 -3.67
N ALA A 229 -12.68 18.09 -3.91
CA ALA A 229 -11.29 18.27 -3.40
C ALA A 229 -10.54 19.36 -4.22
N GLY A 230 -11.22 20.47 -4.49
CA GLY A 230 -10.80 21.60 -5.32
C GLY A 230 -11.29 22.94 -4.77
N ASP A 231 -11.77 22.97 -3.52
CA ASP A 231 -11.82 24.21 -2.77
C ASP A 231 -10.38 24.53 -2.32
N GLU A 232 -9.80 25.63 -2.82
CA GLU A 232 -8.46 26.09 -2.41
C GLU A 232 -8.34 26.21 -0.88
N ASP A 233 -9.44 26.54 -0.20
CA ASP A 233 -9.46 26.64 1.26
C ASP A 233 -9.37 25.27 1.94
N VAL A 234 -9.83 24.20 1.28
CA VAL A 234 -9.69 22.81 1.74
C VAL A 234 -8.27 22.31 1.49
N GLY A 235 -7.71 22.57 0.30
CA GLY A 235 -6.32 22.22 -0.04
C GLY A 235 -5.29 22.91 0.87
N ARG A 236 -5.50 24.20 1.21
CA ARG A 236 -4.67 24.94 2.18
C ARG A 236 -4.84 24.44 3.62
N LYS A 237 -6.05 24.06 4.04
CA LYS A 237 -6.31 23.53 5.40
C LYS A 237 -5.72 22.14 5.63
N LEU A 238 -5.61 21.33 4.58
CA LEU A 238 -5.12 19.96 4.66
C LEU A 238 -3.59 19.83 4.50
N GLY A 239 -2.90 20.85 3.99
CA GLY A 239 -1.44 20.81 3.82
C GLY A 239 -0.94 19.88 2.72
N ILE A 240 -1.85 19.38 1.86
CA ILE A 240 -1.59 18.38 0.81
C ILE A 240 -1.10 19.03 -0.50
N LEU A 241 -1.23 20.36 -0.63
CA LEU A 241 -0.57 21.08 -1.70
C LEU A 241 0.94 21.12 -1.42
N LEU A 242 1.74 20.50 -2.29
CA LEU A 242 3.18 20.75 -2.36
C LEU A 242 3.39 22.27 -2.33
N LYS A 243 4.29 22.74 -1.46
CA LYS A 243 4.67 24.16 -1.39
C LYS A 243 4.92 24.65 -2.81
N GLU A 244 4.16 25.66 -3.24
CA GLU A 244 4.46 26.39 -4.46
C GLU A 244 5.93 26.81 -4.40
N GLU A 245 6.73 26.38 -5.38
CA GLU A 245 7.98 27.04 -5.69
C GLU A 245 7.62 28.50 -5.96
N LYS A 246 8.04 29.39 -5.06
CA LYS A 246 7.95 30.82 -5.32
C LYS A 246 8.79 31.10 -6.55
N ASP A 247 8.12 31.34 -7.68
CA ASP A 247 8.69 32.02 -8.82
C ASP A 247 9.13 33.42 -8.36
N GLU A 248 10.40 33.54 -8.00
CA GLU A 248 11.06 34.82 -7.79
C GLU A 248 11.41 35.42 -9.16
N LYS A 249 10.38 35.87 -9.88
CA LYS A 249 10.50 36.76 -11.04
C LYS A 249 9.33 37.73 -11.06
N ASP A 250 9.51 38.83 -10.35
CA ASP A 250 9.36 40.19 -10.89
C ASP A 250 9.30 41.16 -9.71
N GLU A 251 10.44 41.76 -9.38
CA GLU A 251 10.46 43.16 -8.98
C GLU A 251 11.72 43.80 -9.59
N THR A 252 11.44 44.80 -10.42
CA THR A 252 12.33 45.74 -11.10
C THR A 252 13.31 46.47 -10.19
#